data_AF-A0A484ICW3-F1
#
_entry.id   AF-A0A484ICW3-F1
#
_cell.length_a   1.000
_cell.length_b   1.000
_cell.length_c   1.000
_cell.angle_alpha   90.00
_cell.angle_beta   90.00
_cell.angle_gamma   90.00
#
_symmetry.space_group_name_H-M   'P 1'
#
loop_
_entity.id
_entity.type
_entity.pdbx_description
1 polymer ?
#
loop_
_entity_poly.entity_id
_entity_poly.type
_entity_poly.pdbx_seq_one_letter_code
_entity_poly.pdbx_strand_id
1 'polypeptide(L)'
;MEKAARDLELQFIIVTHSLLFVNSKTIHKIHRFYKENGKWTKSNSPTITSNENILMDILTYSNSVKIFFASKVVLVEGDSDEYFYRYFYEYYKKINNKKDDLEFIDIWGKDHFKNWKTFLTKYNIPCFYIGDLDNVLNPELGFITRSTHTRYQKKLLSQVKKTKSKSLNNSFNFLEIL
;
A
#
# COMPACT_ATOMS: atom_id res chain seq x y z
N MET A 1 -28.64 2.02 12.99
CA MET A 1 -29.22 1.93 11.62
C MET A 1 -29.51 0.51 11.20
N GLU A 2 -28.56 -0.43 11.21
CA GLU A 2 -28.84 -1.81 10.75
C GLU A 2 -30.01 -2.50 11.47
N LYS A 3 -30.12 -2.31 12.78
CA LYS A 3 -31.26 -2.81 13.56
C LYS A 3 -32.58 -2.19 13.08
N ALA A 4 -32.65 -0.86 13.01
CA ALA A 4 -33.83 -0.15 12.52
C ALA A 4 -34.19 -0.50 11.06
N ALA A 5 -33.20 -0.71 10.19
CA ALA A 5 -33.42 -1.15 8.81
C ALA A 5 -34.13 -2.50 8.74
N ARG A 6 -33.76 -3.45 9.61
CA ARG A 6 -34.42 -4.77 9.71
C ARG A 6 -35.77 -4.68 10.39
N ASP A 7 -35.84 -4.03 11.54
CA ASP A 7 -37.03 -4.02 12.40
C ASP A 7 -38.19 -3.20 11.78
N LEU A 8 -37.87 -2.22 10.91
CA LEU A 8 -38.84 -1.32 10.29
C LEU A 8 -38.91 -1.47 8.76
N GLU A 9 -38.24 -2.47 8.19
CA GLU A 9 -38.19 -2.72 6.74
C GLU A 9 -37.77 -1.49 5.90
N LEU A 10 -36.77 -0.73 6.39
CA LEU A 10 -36.29 0.48 5.76
C LEU A 10 -35.01 0.25 4.95
N GLN A 11 -34.94 0.84 3.75
CA GLN A 11 -33.71 0.94 2.96
C GLN A 11 -33.05 2.30 3.19
N PHE A 12 -31.78 2.29 3.63
CA PHE A 12 -30.96 3.50 3.75
C PHE A 12 -29.99 3.60 2.58
N ILE A 13 -29.96 4.75 1.92
CA ILE A 13 -28.91 5.14 0.97
C ILE A 13 -28.15 6.28 1.61
N ILE A 14 -26.85 6.08 1.84
CA ILE A 14 -26.01 7.02 2.58
C ILE A 14 -24.81 7.39 1.71
N VAL A 15 -24.58 8.70 1.55
CA VAL A 15 -23.36 9.25 0.98
C VAL A 15 -22.54 9.81 2.15
N THR A 16 -21.32 9.33 2.35
CA THR A 16 -20.54 9.66 3.55
C THR A 16 -19.03 9.62 3.31
N HIS A 17 -18.31 10.44 4.07
CA HIS A 17 -16.85 10.36 4.25
C HIS A 17 -16.45 9.68 5.56
N SER A 18 -17.42 9.22 6.36
CA SER A 18 -17.15 8.60 7.65
C SER A 18 -16.70 7.15 7.49
N LEU A 19 -15.52 6.84 8.05
CA LEU A 19 -14.94 5.50 8.06
C LEU A 19 -15.83 4.48 8.79
N LEU A 20 -16.69 4.93 9.72
CA LEU A 20 -17.53 4.05 10.56
C LEU A 20 -18.52 3.20 9.75
N PHE A 21 -18.87 3.65 8.54
CA PHE A 21 -19.78 2.94 7.63
C PHE A 21 -19.08 1.90 6.75
N VAL A 22 -17.76 1.75 6.89
CA VAL A 22 -16.94 0.86 6.07
C VAL A 22 -16.28 -0.18 6.98
N ASN A 23 -16.88 -1.36 7.06
CA ASN A 23 -16.44 -2.47 7.89
C ASN A 23 -16.83 -3.82 7.25
N SER A 24 -16.37 -4.94 7.80
CA SER A 24 -16.65 -6.28 7.26
C SER A 24 -18.13 -6.63 7.12
N LYS A 25 -19.02 -6.04 7.93
CA LYS A 25 -20.48 -6.26 7.84
C LYS A 25 -21.15 -5.44 6.74
N THR A 26 -20.54 -4.33 6.33
CA THR A 26 -21.16 -3.34 5.43
C THR A 26 -20.46 -3.26 4.08
N ILE A 27 -19.23 -3.75 3.98
CA ILE A 27 -18.36 -3.62 2.80
C ILE A 27 -18.99 -4.17 1.51
N HIS A 28 -19.80 -5.22 1.60
CA HIS A 28 -20.51 -5.80 0.46
C HIS A 28 -21.67 -4.93 -0.07
N LYS A 29 -22.02 -3.86 0.66
CA LYS A 29 -23.04 -2.87 0.30
C LYS A 29 -22.42 -1.54 -0.15
N ILE A 30 -21.09 -1.47 -0.26
CA ILE A 30 -20.39 -0.23 -0.55
C ILE A 30 -20.25 -0.02 -2.05
N HIS A 31 -20.78 1.12 -2.49
CA HIS A 31 -20.59 1.62 -3.83
C HIS A 31 -19.60 2.78 -3.80
N ARG A 32 -18.48 2.61 -4.48
CA ARG A 32 -17.45 3.62 -4.63
C ARG A 32 -17.66 4.38 -5.93
N PHE A 33 -17.79 5.71 -5.86
CA PHE A 33 -17.94 6.56 -7.03
C PHE A 33 -16.67 7.39 -7.24
N TYR A 34 -16.16 7.42 -8.47
CA TYR A 34 -14.96 8.18 -8.82
C TYR A 34 -15.05 8.71 -10.25
N LYS A 35 -14.30 9.77 -10.56
CA LYS A 35 -14.19 10.29 -11.92
C LYS A 35 -13.04 9.59 -12.65
N GLU A 36 -13.35 8.91 -13.75
CA GLU A 36 -12.32 8.40 -14.64
C GLU A 36 -11.86 9.52 -15.58
N ASN A 37 -10.54 9.81 -15.56
CA ASN A 37 -9.91 10.85 -16.38
C ASN A 37 -10.58 12.23 -16.26
N GLY A 38 -11.23 12.51 -15.13
CA GLY A 38 -11.93 13.77 -14.88
C GLY A 38 -13.24 13.98 -15.66
N LYS A 39 -13.68 13.00 -16.47
CA LYS A 39 -14.83 13.16 -17.39
C LYS A 39 -16.07 12.41 -16.92
N TRP A 40 -15.98 11.09 -16.79
CA TRP A 40 -17.13 10.24 -16.51
C TRP A 40 -17.11 9.71 -15.09
N THR A 41 -18.26 9.70 -14.42
CA THR A 41 -18.40 9.04 -13.13
C THR A 41 -18.51 7.54 -13.36
N LYS A 42 -17.62 6.77 -12.74
CA LYS A 42 -17.72 5.32 -12.63
C LYS A 42 -18.10 4.94 -11.20
N SER A 43 -18.93 3.91 -11.09
CA SER A 43 -19.24 3.25 -9.83
C SER A 43 -18.53 1.90 -9.76
N ASN A 44 -18.04 1.53 -8.60
CA ASN A 44 -17.45 0.23 -8.35
C ASN A 44 -17.96 -0.37 -7.04
N SER A 45 -18.39 -1.62 -7.10
CA SER A 45 -18.93 -2.39 -5.97
C SER A 45 -18.59 -3.87 -6.19
N PRO A 46 -17.34 -4.26 -5.95
CA PRO A 46 -16.88 -5.62 -6.25
C PRO A 46 -17.46 -6.64 -5.26
N THR A 47 -17.59 -7.89 -5.73
CA THR A 47 -17.92 -9.02 -4.85
C THR A 47 -16.71 -9.43 -4.02
N ILE A 48 -16.93 -9.59 -2.72
CA ILE A 48 -15.91 -9.91 -1.72
C ILE A 48 -15.99 -11.38 -1.37
N THR A 49 -14.83 -12.02 -1.25
CA THR A 49 -14.65 -13.41 -0.87
C THR A 49 -14.40 -13.55 0.63
N SER A 50 -14.56 -14.75 1.19
CA SER A 50 -14.34 -15.00 2.63
C SER A 50 -12.93 -14.62 3.11
N ASN A 51 -11.89 -14.83 2.28
CA ASN A 51 -10.51 -14.43 2.62
C ASN A 51 -10.35 -12.89 2.69
N GLU A 52 -11.14 -12.15 1.93
CA GLU A 52 -11.12 -10.69 1.93
C GLU A 52 -11.90 -10.09 3.10
N ASN A 53 -12.83 -10.85 3.72
CA ASN A 53 -13.45 -10.44 4.97
C ASN A 53 -12.42 -10.34 6.10
N ILE A 54 -11.44 -11.25 6.13
CA ILE A 54 -10.33 -11.18 7.10
C ILE A 54 -9.50 -9.91 6.90
N LEU A 55 -9.19 -9.56 5.64
CA LEU A 55 -8.53 -8.29 5.33
C LEU A 55 -9.37 -7.08 5.76
N MET A 56 -10.70 -7.15 5.61
CA MET A 56 -11.57 -6.08 6.09
C MET A 56 -11.65 -5.98 7.61
N ASP A 57 -11.59 -7.09 8.32
CA ASP A 57 -11.49 -7.07 9.78
C ASP A 57 -10.17 -6.40 10.19
N ILE A 58 -9.05 -6.77 9.56
CA ILE A 58 -7.75 -6.11 9.78
C ILE A 58 -7.87 -4.61 9.52
N LEU A 59 -8.45 -4.19 8.39
CA LEU A 59 -8.66 -2.78 8.06
C LEU A 59 -9.48 -2.04 9.11
N THR A 60 -10.55 -2.67 9.57
CA THR A 60 -11.46 -2.09 10.57
C THR A 60 -10.75 -1.88 11.90
N TYR A 61 -9.97 -2.85 12.37
CA TYR A 61 -9.26 -2.76 13.65
C TYR A 61 -7.99 -1.90 13.60
N SER A 62 -7.31 -1.83 12.45
CA SER A 62 -6.10 -1.02 12.26
C SER A 62 -6.37 0.46 11.94
N ASN A 63 -7.64 0.88 11.88
CA ASN A 63 -8.04 2.22 11.41
C ASN A 63 -7.56 2.54 9.97
N SER A 64 -7.23 1.50 9.20
CA SER A 64 -6.74 1.63 7.83
C SER A 64 -7.85 1.71 6.79
N VAL A 65 -9.12 1.70 7.24
CA VAL A 65 -10.32 1.92 6.41
C VAL A 65 -10.25 3.21 5.55
N LYS A 66 -9.44 4.19 5.95
CA LYS A 66 -9.14 5.39 5.15
C LYS A 66 -8.70 5.11 3.72
N ILE A 67 -8.15 3.92 3.41
CA ILE A 67 -7.78 3.53 2.04
C ILE A 67 -8.94 3.65 1.03
N PHE A 68 -10.19 3.49 1.48
CA PHE A 68 -11.36 3.60 0.59
C PHE A 68 -11.62 5.03 0.13
N PHE A 69 -11.07 6.03 0.83
CA PHE A 69 -11.18 7.43 0.49
C PHE A 69 -9.94 7.96 -0.26
N ALA A 70 -8.86 7.16 -0.30
CA ALA A 70 -7.64 7.52 -1.00
C ALA A 70 -7.79 7.36 -2.52
N SER A 71 -7.11 8.26 -3.25
CA SER A 71 -6.91 8.14 -4.69
C SER A 71 -5.84 7.11 -5.04
N LYS A 72 -4.86 6.92 -4.16
CA LYS A 72 -3.74 5.97 -4.32
C LYS A 72 -3.35 5.41 -2.95
N VAL A 73 -2.87 4.18 -2.93
CA VAL A 73 -2.37 3.52 -1.72
C VAL A 73 -0.93 3.06 -1.92
N VAL A 74 -0.09 3.20 -0.91
CA VAL A 74 1.27 2.66 -0.87
C VAL A 74 1.32 1.63 0.25
N LEU A 75 1.59 0.38 -0.14
CA LEU A 75 1.77 -0.75 0.76
C LEU A 75 3.22 -0.75 1.26
N VAL A 76 3.41 -0.85 2.57
CA VAL A 76 4.72 -0.90 3.24
C VAL A 76 4.81 -2.12 4.15
N GLU A 77 6.01 -2.62 4.41
CA GLU A 77 6.20 -3.93 5.05
C GLU A 77 5.91 -3.95 6.56
N GLY A 78 6.10 -2.82 7.23
CA GLY A 78 5.92 -2.69 8.67
C GLY A 78 5.46 -1.31 9.12
N ASP A 79 5.08 -1.25 10.39
CA ASP A 79 4.55 -0.06 11.06
C ASP A 79 5.53 1.13 11.06
N SER A 80 6.81 0.83 11.21
CA SER A 80 7.90 1.80 11.23
C SER A 80 8.04 2.49 9.87
N ASP A 81 7.92 1.73 8.78
CA ASP A 81 7.89 2.27 7.43
C ASP A 81 6.65 3.13 7.22
N GLU A 82 5.48 2.65 7.67
CA GLU A 82 4.23 3.40 7.51
C GLU A 82 4.34 4.76 8.21
N TYR A 83 4.82 4.77 9.45
CA TYR A 83 5.01 5.98 10.22
C TYR A 83 5.99 6.92 9.52
N PHE A 84 7.17 6.43 9.12
CA PHE A 84 8.21 7.23 8.49
C PHE A 84 7.75 7.83 7.17
N TYR A 85 7.25 7.01 6.23
CA TYR A 85 6.86 7.48 4.91
C TYR A 85 5.64 8.38 4.95
N ARG A 86 4.67 8.11 5.83
CA ARG A 86 3.53 9.01 6.05
C ARG A 86 4.00 10.38 6.53
N TYR A 87 4.87 10.43 7.54
CA TYR A 87 5.43 11.69 8.05
C TYR A 87 6.21 12.44 6.96
N PHE A 88 7.12 11.75 6.27
CA PHE A 88 7.93 12.33 5.21
C PHE A 88 7.07 12.87 4.07
N TYR A 89 6.04 12.13 3.67
CA TYR A 89 5.16 12.50 2.58
C TYR A 89 4.28 13.71 2.93
N GLU A 90 3.76 13.77 4.15
CA GLU A 90 3.00 14.94 4.61
C GLU A 90 3.87 16.20 4.71
N TYR A 91 5.12 16.06 5.16
CA TYR A 91 6.10 17.14 5.11
C TYR A 91 6.38 17.61 3.67
N TYR A 92 6.60 16.67 2.75
CA TYR A 92 6.80 16.94 1.33
C TYR A 92 5.57 17.64 0.70
N LYS A 93 4.35 17.19 1.01
CA LYS A 93 3.10 17.82 0.54
C LYS A 93 3.00 19.27 0.99
N LYS A 94 3.30 19.52 2.27
CA LYS A 94 3.24 20.86 2.87
C LYS A 94 4.19 21.84 2.19
N ILE A 95 5.43 21.43 1.90
CA ILE A 95 6.42 22.30 1.24
C ILE A 95 6.06 22.59 -0.22
N ASN A 96 5.49 21.61 -0.91
CA ASN A 96 5.21 21.70 -2.34
C ASN A 96 3.76 22.13 -2.66
N ASN A 97 2.97 22.52 -1.65
CA ASN A 97 1.54 22.85 -1.76
C ASN A 97 0.74 21.79 -2.56
N LYS A 98 1.09 20.52 -2.39
CA LYS A 98 0.51 19.42 -3.15
C LYS A 98 -0.80 18.97 -2.51
N LYS A 99 -1.87 18.92 -3.31
CA LYS A 99 -3.19 18.41 -2.89
C LYS A 99 -3.42 17.07 -3.58
N ASP A 100 -3.08 15.99 -2.88
CA ASP A 100 -3.46 14.64 -3.27
C ASP A 100 -3.75 13.75 -2.06
N ASP A 101 -4.53 12.70 -2.35
CA ASP A 101 -5.05 11.74 -1.37
C ASP A 101 -4.32 10.40 -1.56
N LEU A 102 -3.06 10.37 -1.13
CA LEU A 102 -2.24 9.16 -1.09
C LEU A 102 -2.17 8.66 0.35
N GLU A 103 -2.42 7.39 0.56
CA GLU A 103 -2.35 6.76 1.88
C GLU A 103 -1.31 5.65 1.96
N PHE A 104 -0.65 5.56 3.11
CA PHE A 104 0.27 4.47 3.44
C PHE A 104 -0.43 3.46 4.33
N ILE A 105 -0.15 2.18 4.10
CA ILE A 105 -0.69 1.09 4.91
C ILE A 105 0.37 0.00 5.13
N ASP A 106 0.59 -0.34 6.39
CA ASP A 106 1.34 -1.51 6.80
C ASP A 106 0.59 -2.80 6.41
N ILE A 107 1.28 -3.69 5.69
CA ILE A 107 0.74 -4.98 5.27
C ILE A 107 1.15 -6.17 6.16
N TRP A 108 1.89 -5.92 7.25
CA TRP A 108 2.35 -6.94 8.20
C TRP A 108 3.21 -8.02 7.55
N GLY A 109 4.14 -7.58 6.70
CA GLY A 109 5.05 -8.44 5.98
C GLY A 109 4.58 -8.87 4.58
N LYS A 110 5.55 -9.36 3.80
CA LYS A 110 5.43 -9.60 2.35
C LYS A 110 4.35 -10.59 1.92
N ASP A 111 4.01 -11.56 2.78
CA ASP A 111 3.08 -12.64 2.46
C ASP A 111 1.66 -12.12 2.16
N HIS A 112 1.36 -10.89 2.60
CA HIS A 112 0.07 -10.26 2.40
C HIS A 112 -0.02 -9.38 1.16
N PHE A 113 1.10 -9.05 0.48
CA PHE A 113 1.11 -8.10 -0.64
C PHE A 113 0.16 -8.51 -1.76
N LYS A 114 0.19 -9.79 -2.17
CA LYS A 114 -0.67 -10.30 -3.25
C LYS A 114 -2.16 -10.19 -2.91
N ASN A 115 -2.50 -10.45 -1.66
CA ASN A 115 -3.86 -10.36 -1.14
C ASN A 115 -4.32 -8.89 -1.15
N TRP A 116 -3.50 -7.98 -0.64
CA TRP A 116 -3.76 -6.54 -0.68
C TRP A 116 -3.90 -5.99 -2.09
N LYS A 117 -2.97 -6.35 -2.99
CA LYS A 117 -3.01 -5.93 -4.39
C LYS A 117 -4.29 -6.40 -5.08
N THR A 118 -4.67 -7.67 -4.89
CA THR A 118 -5.91 -8.23 -5.45
C THR A 118 -7.13 -7.49 -4.92
N PHE A 119 -7.17 -7.28 -3.60
CA PHE A 119 -8.23 -6.57 -2.92
C PHE A 119 -8.39 -5.13 -3.43
N LEU A 120 -7.33 -4.33 -3.44
CA LEU A 120 -7.35 -2.94 -3.89
C LEU A 120 -7.67 -2.82 -5.38
N THR A 121 -7.19 -3.76 -6.21
CA THR A 121 -7.49 -3.81 -7.64
C THR A 121 -8.99 -4.00 -7.88
N LYS A 122 -9.67 -4.85 -7.10
CA LYS A 122 -11.13 -4.99 -7.18
C LYS A 122 -11.87 -3.69 -6.90
N TYR A 123 -11.37 -2.86 -5.99
CA TYR A 123 -11.92 -1.53 -5.69
C TYR A 123 -11.46 -0.43 -6.64
N ASN A 124 -10.68 -0.77 -7.66
CA ASN A 124 -10.07 0.17 -8.60
C ASN A 124 -9.27 1.26 -7.86
N ILE A 125 -8.55 0.86 -6.82
CA ILE A 125 -7.64 1.71 -6.05
C ILE A 125 -6.22 1.36 -6.50
N PRO A 126 -5.53 2.27 -7.21
CA PRO A 126 -4.13 2.07 -7.56
C PRO A 126 -3.27 1.87 -6.31
N CYS A 127 -2.51 0.77 -6.28
CA CYS A 127 -1.61 0.45 -5.18
C CYS A 127 -0.15 0.36 -5.65
N PHE A 128 0.76 0.86 -4.83
CA PHE A 128 2.21 0.78 -5.01
C PHE A 128 2.84 0.03 -3.81
N TYR A 129 4.10 -0.37 -3.93
CA TYR A 129 4.81 -1.10 -2.87
C TYR A 129 6.15 -0.44 -2.60
N ILE A 130 6.47 -0.27 -1.32
CA ILE A 130 7.81 0.02 -0.82
C ILE A 130 8.16 -1.11 0.12
N GLY A 131 9.34 -1.71 -0.09
CA GLY A 131 9.80 -2.82 0.70
C GLY A 131 11.28 -3.06 0.51
N ASP A 132 11.81 -3.95 1.34
CA ASP A 132 13.23 -4.30 1.32
C ASP A 132 13.62 -4.95 -0.01
N LEU A 133 14.90 -4.82 -0.36
CA LEU A 133 15.39 -5.29 -1.65
C LEU A 133 15.20 -6.79 -1.82
N ASP A 134 15.46 -7.59 -0.79
CA ASP A 134 15.28 -9.04 -0.81
C ASP A 134 13.80 -9.42 -1.03
N ASN A 135 12.88 -8.63 -0.50
CA ASN A 135 11.46 -8.78 -0.73
C ASN A 135 11.07 -8.37 -2.14
N VAL A 136 11.47 -7.19 -2.64
CA VAL A 136 11.21 -6.77 -4.04
C VAL A 136 11.78 -7.76 -5.07
N LEU A 137 12.92 -8.37 -4.76
CA LEU A 137 13.56 -9.39 -5.59
C LEU A 137 12.86 -10.75 -5.54
N ASN A 138 11.92 -10.97 -4.61
CA ASN A 138 11.18 -12.22 -4.50
C ASN A 138 10.32 -12.46 -5.76
N PRO A 139 10.55 -13.57 -6.50
CA PRO A 139 9.77 -13.90 -7.68
C PRO A 139 8.26 -14.01 -7.42
N GLU A 140 7.85 -14.36 -6.20
CA GLU A 140 6.44 -14.53 -5.83
C GLU A 140 5.64 -13.22 -5.81
N LEU A 141 6.30 -12.08 -5.57
CA LEU A 141 5.68 -10.76 -5.64
C LEU A 141 5.49 -10.28 -7.09
N GLY A 142 6.20 -10.91 -8.05
CA GLY A 142 6.04 -10.66 -9.48
C GLY A 142 6.57 -9.32 -9.98
N PHE A 143 7.35 -8.58 -9.17
CA PHE A 143 7.97 -7.32 -9.59
C PHE A 143 9.10 -7.52 -10.61
N ILE A 144 9.83 -8.63 -10.50
CA ILE A 144 11.06 -8.90 -11.23
C ILE A 144 11.01 -10.33 -11.80
N THR A 145 11.30 -10.47 -13.09
CA THR A 145 11.43 -11.80 -13.72
C THR A 145 12.73 -12.47 -13.28
N ARG A 146 12.76 -13.81 -13.25
CA ARG A 146 13.94 -14.61 -12.82
C ARG A 146 15.22 -14.23 -13.59
N SER A 147 15.08 -13.83 -14.85
CA SER A 147 16.17 -13.33 -15.70
C SER A 147 16.72 -11.97 -15.24
N THR A 148 15.85 -11.03 -14.87
CA THR A 148 16.25 -9.75 -14.28
C THR A 148 16.88 -9.91 -12.89
N HIS A 149 16.38 -10.83 -12.06
CA HIS A 149 16.97 -11.15 -10.75
C HIS A 149 18.44 -11.59 -10.89
N THR A 150 18.71 -12.51 -11.82
CA THR A 150 20.07 -13.02 -12.10
C THR A 150 21.00 -11.92 -12.60
N ARG A 151 20.47 -10.99 -13.40
CA ARG A 151 21.23 -9.82 -13.91
C ARG A 151 21.55 -8.83 -12.80
N TYR A 152 20.61 -8.53 -11.89
CA TYR A 152 20.85 -7.67 -10.73
C TYR A 152 21.86 -8.27 -9.77
N GLN A 153 21.73 -9.56 -9.43
CA GLN A 153 22.72 -10.26 -8.59
C GLN A 153 24.12 -10.21 -9.20
N LYS A 154 24.27 -10.51 -10.50
CA LYS A 154 25.57 -10.40 -11.18
C LYS A 154 26.13 -8.97 -11.15
N LYS A 155 25.28 -7.95 -11.31
CA LYS A 155 25.69 -6.54 -11.28
C LYS A 155 26.12 -6.11 -9.87
N LEU A 156 25.36 -6.47 -8.83
CA LEU A 156 25.71 -6.21 -7.44
C LEU A 156 27.03 -6.89 -7.06
N LEU A 157 27.20 -8.18 -7.37
CA LEU A 157 28.45 -8.91 -7.12
C LEU A 157 29.65 -8.28 -7.85
N SER A 158 29.45 -7.78 -9.07
CA SER A 158 30.51 -7.09 -9.83
C SER A 158 30.89 -5.74 -9.21
N GLN A 159 29.92 -5.02 -8.63
CA GLN A 159 30.17 -3.75 -7.93
C GLN A 159 30.86 -3.99 -6.59
N VAL A 160 30.42 -4.95 -5.79
CA VAL A 160 31.09 -5.34 -4.53
C VAL A 160 32.53 -5.78 -4.78
N LYS A 161 32.80 -6.54 -5.85
CA LYS A 161 34.17 -6.92 -6.24
C LYS A 161 35.02 -5.70 -6.64
N LYS A 162 34.46 -4.74 -7.37
CA LYS A 162 35.14 -3.47 -7.69
C LYS A 162 35.41 -2.61 -6.45
N THR A 163 34.49 -2.58 -5.49
CA THR A 163 34.66 -1.82 -4.24
C THR A 163 35.70 -2.47 -3.33
N LYS A 164 35.73 -3.82 -3.23
CA LYS A 164 36.80 -4.56 -2.53
C LYS A 164 38.17 -4.36 -3.19
N SER A 165 38.27 -4.36 -4.52
CA SER A 165 39.56 -4.08 -5.18
C SER A 165 40.02 -2.64 -5.00
N LYS A 166 39.08 -1.70 -4.78
CA LYS A 166 39.40 -0.30 -4.44
C LYS A 166 39.78 -0.12 -2.98
N SER A 167 39.17 -0.85 -2.04
CA SER A 167 39.53 -0.78 -0.61
C SER A 167 40.83 -1.52 -0.27
N LEU A 168 41.21 -2.54 -1.05
CA LEU A 168 42.52 -3.21 -0.92
C LEU A 168 43.69 -2.33 -1.41
N ASN A 169 43.41 -1.29 -2.21
CA ASN A 169 44.44 -0.34 -2.68
C ASN A 169 44.55 0.92 -1.82
N ASN A 170 43.67 1.14 -0.85
CA ASN A 170 43.72 2.27 0.09
C ASN A 170 43.82 1.77 1.53
N SER A 171 44.94 1.14 1.87
CA SER A 171 45.45 1.14 3.23
C SER A 171 46.20 2.45 3.46
N PHE A 172 45.49 3.54 3.74
CA PHE A 172 46.09 4.79 4.23
C PHE A 172 45.18 5.45 5.28
N ASN A 173 45.68 5.43 6.53
CA ASN A 173 45.40 6.24 7.72
C ASN A 173 43.97 6.71 8.02
N PHE A 174 43.42 6.15 9.09
CA PHE A 174 42.14 6.54 9.70
C PHE A 174 42.35 7.31 11.02
N LEU A 175 43.24 8.32 11.06
CA LEU A 175 43.55 9.02 12.32
C LEU A 175 43.94 10.50 12.12
N GLU A 176 43.10 11.29 11.47
CA GLU A 176 43.13 12.75 11.62
C GLU A 176 41.76 13.32 11.20
N ILE A 177 40.93 13.64 12.20
CA ILE A 177 40.05 14.81 12.35
C ILE A 177 39.41 14.63 13.74
N LEU A 178 40.13 15.13 14.74
CA LEU A 178 39.57 15.85 15.89
C LEU A 178 40.16 17.25 15.84
#